data_AF-A0A5M3MDF7-F1
#
_entry.id   AF-A0A5M3MDF7-F1
#
_cell.length_a   1.000
_cell.length_b   1.000
_cell.length_c   1.000
_cell.angle_alpha   90.00
_cell.angle_beta   90.00
_cell.angle_gamma   90.00
#
_symmetry.space_group_name_H-M   'P 1'
#
loop_
_entity.id
_entity.type
_entity.pdbx_description
1 polymer ?
#
loop_
_entity_poly.entity_id
_entity_poly.type
_entity_poly.pdbx_seq_one_letter_code
_entity_poly.pdbx_strand_id
1 'polypeptide(L)'
;MTKASFSVPGVTKPNHFVYDTACEAKQQVMKSNDEWWRTIGMSVDVWHLRNKHKTTHDFCQRYCNPAAFPELKLDDGTGWWFNTSIAEQTNVWLGGYHSMVREMLPIRYNFFLDEMVRIRNINTIATLKAKDLNPQYTPFNFGNIAQAFT
;
A
#
# COMPACT_ATOMS: atom_id res chain seq x y z
N MET A 1 7.75 14.79 -12.41
CA MET A 1 8.32 13.42 -12.29
C MET A 1 7.25 12.35 -12.39
N THR A 2 6.21 12.33 -11.53
CA THR A 2 5.21 11.24 -11.50
C THR A 2 4.59 10.90 -12.86
N LYS A 3 4.07 11.89 -13.60
CA LYS A 3 3.47 11.67 -14.94
C LYS A 3 4.44 11.05 -15.95
N ALA A 4 5.71 11.45 -15.90
CA ALA A 4 6.74 10.93 -16.81
C ALA A 4 6.99 9.44 -16.56
N SER A 5 6.98 8.99 -15.31
CA SER A 5 7.11 7.57 -14.95
C SER A 5 5.99 6.70 -15.54
N PHE A 6 4.79 7.26 -15.73
CA PHE A 6 3.65 6.57 -16.35
C PHE A 6 3.48 6.88 -17.85
N SER A 7 4.47 7.52 -18.46
CA SER A 7 4.51 7.76 -19.92
C SER A 7 5.41 6.77 -20.66
N VAL A 8 5.99 5.79 -19.93
CA VAL A 8 6.87 4.75 -20.48
C VAL A 8 6.02 3.62 -21.09
N PRO A 9 6.42 3.05 -22.25
CA PRO A 9 5.70 1.92 -22.84
C PRO A 9 5.51 0.75 -21.88
N GLY A 10 4.30 0.19 -21.84
CA GLY A 10 3.95 -0.94 -20.98
C GLY A 10 3.59 -0.56 -19.53
N VAL A 11 3.63 0.72 -19.17
CA VAL A 11 3.22 1.22 -17.85
C VAL A 11 1.83 1.83 -17.93
N THR A 12 0.97 1.47 -16.98
CA THR A 12 -0.41 1.99 -16.91
C THR A 12 -0.54 3.03 -15.81
N LYS A 13 -1.31 4.09 -16.08
CA LYS A 13 -1.71 5.09 -15.08
C LYS A 13 -2.43 4.39 -13.90
N PRO A 14 -2.03 4.62 -12.65
CA PRO A 14 -2.69 4.02 -11.51
C PRO A 14 -4.04 4.67 -11.24
N ASN A 15 -4.99 3.87 -10.74
CA ASN A 15 -6.27 4.37 -10.26
C ASN A 15 -6.17 4.95 -8.85
N HIS A 16 -5.18 4.50 -8.06
CA HIS A 16 -5.04 4.90 -6.67
C HIS A 16 -3.57 5.13 -6.29
N PHE A 17 -3.31 6.20 -5.54
CA PHE A 17 -2.09 6.38 -4.77
C PHE A 17 -2.42 6.27 -3.28
N VAL A 18 -1.59 5.54 -2.54
CA VAL A 18 -1.65 5.48 -1.07
C VAL A 18 -0.35 6.08 -0.55
N TYR A 19 -0.45 7.10 0.31
CA TYR A 19 0.70 7.82 0.84
C TYR A 19 0.38 8.50 2.17
N ASP A 20 1.32 8.48 3.10
CA ASP A 20 1.19 9.05 4.46
C ASP A 20 0.73 10.52 4.47
N THR A 21 1.26 11.32 3.55
CA THR A 21 0.88 12.73 3.38
C THR A 21 0.05 12.97 2.12
N ALA A 22 -0.79 11.98 1.73
CA ALA A 22 -1.70 12.11 0.60
C ALA A 22 -2.56 13.38 0.65
N CYS A 23 -2.88 13.88 1.84
CA CYS A 23 -3.58 15.16 2.02
C CYS A 23 -2.81 16.36 1.45
N GLU A 24 -1.51 16.45 1.67
CA GLU A 24 -0.66 17.52 1.15
C GLU A 24 -0.54 17.40 -0.37
N ALA A 25 -0.28 16.18 -0.86
CA ALA A 25 -0.21 15.90 -2.28
C ALA A 25 -1.55 16.22 -2.99
N LYS A 26 -2.68 15.87 -2.39
CA LYS A 26 -4.02 16.15 -2.92
C LYS A 26 -4.31 17.65 -2.99
N GLN A 27 -3.89 18.43 -1.99
CA GLN A 27 -4.02 19.90 -2.04
C GLN A 27 -3.22 20.49 -3.20
N GLN A 28 -1.99 20.03 -3.43
CA GLN A 28 -1.17 20.48 -4.56
C GLN A 28 -1.80 20.10 -5.90
N VAL A 29 -2.30 18.87 -6.02
CA VAL A 29 -3.03 18.39 -7.21
C VAL A 29 -4.26 19.25 -7.49
N MET A 30 -5.09 19.54 -6.49
CA MET A 30 -6.28 20.37 -6.65
C MET A 30 -5.94 21.81 -7.06
N LYS A 31 -4.82 22.37 -6.56
CA LYS A 31 -4.33 23.69 -6.97
C LYS A 31 -3.79 23.71 -8.41
N SER A 32 -3.26 22.58 -8.89
CA SER A 32 -2.67 22.50 -10.23
C SER A 32 -3.69 22.52 -11.38
N ASN A 33 -4.96 22.18 -11.10
CA ASN A 33 -6.02 22.02 -12.10
C ASN A 33 -5.65 21.11 -13.28
N ASP A 34 -4.81 20.09 -13.02
CA ASP A 34 -4.33 19.15 -14.03
C ASP A 34 -5.29 17.95 -14.14
N GLU A 35 -5.95 17.84 -15.29
CA GLU A 35 -6.91 16.77 -15.63
C GLU A 35 -6.33 15.36 -15.51
N TRP A 36 -4.99 15.20 -15.59
CA TRP A 36 -4.36 13.90 -15.40
C TRP A 36 -4.73 13.28 -14.04
N TRP A 37 -4.98 14.09 -13.01
CA TRP A 37 -5.30 13.59 -11.66
C TRP A 37 -6.78 13.37 -11.39
N ARG A 38 -7.68 13.79 -12.29
CA ARG A 38 -9.13 13.83 -12.03
C ARG A 38 -9.72 12.47 -11.63
N THR A 39 -9.19 11.39 -12.19
CA THR A 39 -9.68 10.02 -12.00
C THR A 39 -8.87 9.21 -10.98
N ILE A 40 -7.96 9.85 -10.24
CA ILE A 40 -7.04 9.16 -9.35
C ILE A 40 -7.48 9.35 -7.89
N GLY A 41 -7.75 8.22 -7.23
CA GLY A 41 -7.93 8.16 -5.78
C GLY A 41 -6.61 8.40 -5.07
N MET A 42 -6.64 9.18 -3.99
CA MET A 42 -5.47 9.49 -3.18
C MET A 42 -5.86 9.30 -1.72
N SER A 43 -5.33 8.28 -1.06
CA SER A 43 -5.66 7.99 0.34
C SER A 43 -4.43 7.93 1.21
N VAL A 44 -4.64 8.18 2.49
CA VAL A 44 -3.68 7.79 3.53
C VAL A 44 -3.95 6.34 3.94
N ASP A 45 -2.97 5.66 4.52
CA ASP A 45 -3.24 4.37 5.17
C ASP A 45 -4.12 4.57 6.42
N VAL A 46 -4.82 3.52 6.82
CA VAL A 46 -5.82 3.58 7.91
C VAL A 46 -5.15 3.87 9.25
N TRP A 47 -3.94 3.36 9.47
CA TRP A 47 -3.22 3.58 10.72
C TRP A 47 -2.77 5.04 10.84
N HIS A 48 -2.22 5.62 9.78
CA HIS A 48 -1.79 7.01 9.73
C HIS A 48 -2.98 7.96 9.77
N LEU A 49 -4.12 7.61 9.16
CA LEU A 49 -5.38 8.35 9.33
C LEU A 49 -5.85 8.41 10.79
N ARG A 50 -5.64 7.35 11.57
CA ARG A 50 -6.12 7.26 12.95
C ARG A 50 -5.15 7.88 13.95
N ASN A 51 -3.85 7.69 13.73
CA ASN A 51 -2.82 7.98 14.73
C ASN A 51 -2.01 9.25 14.45
N LYS A 52 -1.94 9.70 13.19
CA LYS A 52 -1.09 10.83 12.77
C LYS A 52 -1.92 12.00 12.24
N HIS A 53 -2.87 11.70 11.36
CA HIS A 53 -3.95 12.64 11.05
C HIS A 53 -4.97 12.49 12.18
N LYS A 54 -5.30 13.57 12.87
CA LYS A 54 -6.39 13.50 13.85
C LYS A 54 -7.71 13.36 13.08
N THR A 55 -8.75 12.82 13.72
CA THR A 55 -10.12 12.85 13.17
C THR A 55 -10.59 14.28 12.85
N THR A 56 -9.98 15.28 13.48
CA THR A 56 -10.21 16.72 13.24
C THR A 56 -9.50 17.26 12.00
N HIS A 57 -8.71 16.47 11.28
CA HIS A 57 -8.08 16.91 10.04
C HIS A 57 -9.08 16.79 8.88
N ASP A 58 -10.00 17.75 8.82
CA ASP A 58 -11.17 17.74 7.92
C ASP A 58 -10.82 17.51 6.45
N PHE A 59 -9.70 18.09 5.98
CA PHE A 59 -9.28 17.91 4.60
C PHE A 59 -8.94 16.44 4.31
N CYS A 60 -8.16 15.80 5.19
CA CYS A 60 -7.80 14.40 5.02
C CYS A 60 -9.03 13.49 5.14
N GLN A 61 -9.92 13.76 6.09
CA GLN A 61 -11.18 13.02 6.23
C GLN A 61 -12.05 13.10 4.97
N ARG A 62 -12.14 14.30 4.37
CA ARG A 62 -12.99 14.54 3.21
C ARG A 62 -12.43 13.97 1.91
N TYR A 63 -11.13 14.04 1.70
CA TYR A 63 -10.53 13.76 0.40
C TYR A 63 -9.56 12.57 0.37
N CYS A 64 -9.06 12.13 1.52
CA CYS A 64 -7.99 11.13 1.61
C CYS A 64 -8.33 9.95 2.54
N ASN A 65 -9.54 9.91 3.10
CA ASN A 65 -9.97 8.80 3.93
C ASN A 65 -10.19 7.55 3.05
N PRO A 66 -9.44 6.44 3.23
CA PRO A 66 -9.60 5.21 2.47
C PRO A 66 -11.04 4.67 2.49
N ALA A 67 -11.83 4.94 3.55
CA ALA A 67 -13.22 4.50 3.63
C ALA A 67 -14.15 5.16 2.60
N ALA A 68 -13.73 6.30 2.05
CA ALA A 68 -14.42 7.02 0.99
C ALA A 68 -14.21 6.41 -0.41
N PHE A 69 -13.38 5.36 -0.53
CA PHE A 69 -13.08 4.66 -1.79
C PHE A 69 -13.68 3.25 -1.75
N PRO A 70 -14.91 3.04 -2.27
CA PRO A 70 -15.59 1.74 -2.25
C PRO A 70 -14.77 0.62 -2.89
N GLU A 71 -13.99 0.92 -3.93
CA GLU A 71 -13.13 -0.02 -4.64
C GLU A 71 -12.00 -0.63 -3.79
N LEU A 72 -11.69 -0.03 -2.63
CA LEU A 72 -10.71 -0.58 -1.70
C LEU A 72 -11.33 -1.57 -0.69
N LYS A 73 -12.67 -1.66 -0.65
CA LYS A 73 -13.43 -2.45 0.34
C LYS A 73 -14.03 -3.69 -0.30
N LEU A 74 -14.17 -4.75 0.50
CA LEU A 74 -14.93 -5.94 0.13
C LEU A 74 -16.40 -5.55 -0.12
N ASP A 75 -17.06 -6.24 -1.06
CA ASP A 75 -18.45 -5.96 -1.44
C ASP A 75 -19.44 -6.13 -0.28
N ASP A 76 -19.11 -7.01 0.67
CA ASP A 76 -19.90 -7.28 1.88
C ASP A 76 -19.65 -6.28 3.04
N GLY A 77 -18.73 -5.33 2.85
CA GLY A 77 -18.37 -4.33 3.85
C GLY A 77 -17.58 -4.86 5.05
N THR A 78 -17.15 -6.13 5.05
CA THR A 78 -16.47 -6.76 6.20
C THR A 78 -14.98 -6.45 6.29
N GLY A 79 -14.39 -5.90 5.22
CA GLY A 79 -12.95 -5.67 5.18
C GLY A 79 -12.46 -4.95 3.93
N TRP A 80 -11.18 -5.13 3.65
CA TRP A 80 -10.43 -4.40 2.63
C TRP A 80 -9.79 -5.38 1.65
N TRP A 81 -9.87 -5.08 0.35
CA TRP A 81 -9.14 -5.84 -0.66
C TRP A 81 -7.62 -5.63 -0.56
N PHE A 82 -7.20 -4.46 -0.09
CA PHE A 82 -5.80 -4.07 0.01
C PHE A 82 -5.44 -3.61 1.41
N ASN A 83 -4.45 -4.27 2.02
CA ASN A 83 -3.93 -3.89 3.34
C ASN A 83 -2.77 -2.90 3.19
N THR A 84 -3.07 -1.62 3.36
CA THR A 84 -2.11 -0.53 3.21
C THR A 84 -0.99 -0.56 4.25
N SER A 85 -1.25 -1.01 5.48
CA SER A 85 -0.21 -1.13 6.52
C SER A 85 0.79 -2.26 6.23
N ILE A 86 0.32 -3.38 5.67
CA ILE A 86 1.23 -4.46 5.23
C ILE A 86 2.05 -4.00 4.01
N ALA A 87 1.45 -3.25 3.10
CA ALA A 87 2.16 -2.66 1.98
C ALA A 87 3.26 -1.69 2.44
N GLU A 88 2.98 -0.83 3.42
CA GLU A 88 3.97 0.07 4.02
C GLU A 88 5.14 -0.71 4.65
N GLN A 89 4.86 -1.69 5.51
CA GLN A 89 5.91 -2.52 6.11
C GLN A 89 6.73 -3.29 5.07
N THR A 90 6.10 -3.69 3.97
CA THR A 90 6.78 -4.35 2.86
C THR A 90 7.69 -3.37 2.12
N ASN A 91 7.25 -2.14 1.89
CA ASN A 91 8.06 -1.08 1.30
C ASN A 91 9.25 -0.69 2.20
N VAL A 92 9.07 -0.65 3.53
CA VAL A 92 10.17 -0.42 4.48
C VAL A 92 11.24 -1.50 4.35
N TRP A 93 10.84 -2.77 4.29
CA TRP A 93 11.78 -3.87 4.04
C TRP A 93 12.48 -3.76 2.69
N LEU A 94 11.72 -3.46 1.63
CA LEU A 94 12.29 -3.29 0.29
C LEU A 94 13.25 -2.09 0.22
N GLY A 95 13.03 -1.07 1.05
CA GLY A 95 13.88 0.10 1.17
C GLY A 95 15.34 -0.22 1.47
N GLY A 96 15.62 -1.31 2.18
CA GLY A 96 16.98 -1.80 2.42
C GLY A 96 17.73 -2.22 1.15
N TYR A 97 17.01 -2.43 0.04
CA TYR A 97 17.55 -2.84 -1.25
C TYR A 97 17.46 -1.74 -2.33
N HIS A 98 16.98 -0.55 -1.97
CA HIS A 98 16.70 0.52 -2.95
C HIS A 98 17.89 0.87 -3.84
N SER A 99 19.10 0.93 -3.27
CA SER A 99 20.33 1.24 -4.02
C SER A 99 20.63 0.24 -5.13
N MET A 100 20.27 -1.03 -4.94
CA MET A 100 20.48 -2.08 -5.94
C MET A 100 19.38 -2.09 -7.00
N VAL A 101 18.12 -1.92 -6.58
CA VAL A 101 16.97 -2.09 -7.48
C VAL A 101 16.67 -0.86 -8.34
N ARG A 102 17.18 0.32 -7.97
CA ARG A 102 16.88 1.61 -8.64
C ARG A 102 17.22 1.61 -10.14
N GLU A 103 18.32 0.96 -10.52
CA GLU A 103 18.84 0.95 -11.89
C GLU A 103 18.56 -0.38 -12.62
N MET A 104 17.71 -1.24 -12.04
CA MET A 104 17.36 -2.51 -12.67
C MET A 104 16.35 -2.30 -13.80
N LEU A 105 16.60 -2.98 -14.93
CA LEU A 105 15.57 -3.16 -15.95
C LEU A 105 14.37 -3.93 -15.36
N PRO A 106 13.13 -3.72 -15.86
CA PRO A 106 11.93 -4.32 -15.29
C PRO A 106 12.01 -5.84 -15.10
N ILE A 107 12.59 -6.56 -16.05
CA ILE A 107 12.76 -8.02 -15.96
C ILE A 107 13.66 -8.45 -14.78
N ARG A 108 14.74 -7.70 -14.54
CA ARG A 108 15.67 -7.97 -13.43
C ARG A 108 15.06 -7.57 -12.11
N TYR A 109 14.34 -6.44 -12.09
CA TYR A 109 13.61 -5.97 -10.93
C TYR A 109 12.56 -7.00 -10.47
N ASN A 110 11.77 -7.52 -11.41
CA ASN A 110 10.75 -8.53 -11.11
C ASN A 110 11.36 -9.85 -10.61
N PHE A 111 12.43 -10.34 -11.26
CA PHE A 111 13.14 -11.52 -10.80
C PHE A 111 13.73 -11.33 -9.39
N PHE A 112 14.35 -10.17 -9.13
CA PHE A 112 14.89 -9.85 -7.83
C PHE A 112 13.80 -9.82 -6.76
N LEU A 113 12.66 -9.18 -7.03
CA LEU A 113 11.54 -9.15 -6.09
C LEU A 113 11.02 -10.56 -5.78
N ASP A 114 10.82 -11.40 -6.80
CA ASP A 114 10.32 -12.77 -6.62
C ASP A 114 11.24 -13.60 -5.71
N GLU A 115 12.55 -13.61 -6.01
CA GLU A 115 13.52 -14.35 -5.22
C GLU A 115 13.66 -13.80 -3.79
N MET A 116 13.69 -12.48 -3.62
CA MET A 116 13.86 -11.87 -2.30
C MET A 116 12.63 -12.08 -1.42
N VAL A 117 11.42 -12.05 -1.98
CA VAL A 117 10.19 -12.39 -1.26
C VAL A 117 10.18 -13.86 -0.88
N ARG A 118 10.56 -14.76 -1.80
CA ARG A 118 10.69 -16.20 -1.52
C ARG A 118 11.65 -16.47 -0.37
N ILE A 119 12.86 -15.89 -0.41
CA ILE A 119 13.88 -16.03 0.63
C ILE A 119 13.36 -15.47 1.96
N ARG A 120 12.73 -14.29 1.96
CA ARG A 120 12.14 -13.71 3.17
C ARG A 120 11.11 -14.64 3.79
N ASN A 121 10.23 -15.23 2.98
CA ASN A 121 9.21 -16.17 3.46
C ASN A 121 9.84 -17.42 4.09
N ILE A 122 10.85 -18.00 3.45
CA ILE A 122 11.60 -19.15 3.99
C ILE A 122 12.20 -18.79 5.36
N ASN A 123 12.91 -17.67 5.45
CA ASN A 123 13.54 -17.21 6.71
C ASN A 123 12.50 -16.90 7.79
N THR A 124 11.36 -16.33 7.41
CA THR A 124 10.26 -16.02 8.33
C THR A 124 9.67 -17.30 8.91
N ILE A 125 9.37 -18.30 8.07
CA ILE A 125 8.86 -19.60 8.50
C ILE A 125 9.87 -20.30 9.42
N ALA A 126 11.15 -20.32 9.06
CA ALA A 126 12.20 -20.92 9.88
C ALA A 126 12.30 -20.25 11.25
N THR A 127 12.27 -18.91 11.29
CA THR A 127 12.29 -18.12 12.53
C THR A 127 11.09 -18.41 13.42
N LEU A 128 9.89 -18.50 12.82
CA LEU A 128 8.66 -18.80 13.56
C LEU A 128 8.69 -20.22 14.15
N LYS A 129 9.12 -21.21 13.37
CA LYS A 129 9.32 -22.58 13.86
C LYS A 129 10.31 -22.65 15.03
N ALA A 130 11.41 -21.91 14.96
CA ALA A 130 12.39 -21.85 16.04
C ALA A 130 11.82 -21.22 17.34
N LYS A 131 10.75 -20.44 17.23
CA LYS A 131 10.01 -19.85 18.36
C LYS A 131 8.80 -20.70 18.79
N ASP A 132 8.67 -21.92 18.26
CA ASP A 132 7.52 -22.79 18.46
C ASP A 132 6.18 -22.17 18.00
N LEU A 133 6.25 -21.26 17.02
CA LEU A 133 5.11 -20.66 16.36
C LEU A 133 4.85 -21.40 15.04
N ASN A 134 3.61 -21.82 14.82
CA ASN A 134 3.20 -22.54 13.62
C ASN A 134 2.27 -21.67 12.77
N PRO A 135 2.79 -20.80 11.89
CA PRO A 135 1.95 -20.04 10.96
C PRO A 135 1.30 -21.03 9.99
N GLN A 136 0.06 -21.39 10.27
CA GLN A 136 -0.75 -22.15 9.32
C GLN A 136 -1.37 -21.17 8.33
N TYR A 137 -1.62 -21.64 7.10
CA TYR A 137 -2.63 -21.00 6.27
C TYR A 137 -3.95 -21.11 7.04
N THR A 138 -4.36 -20.03 7.71
CA THR A 138 -5.74 -19.91 8.13
C THR A 138 -6.59 -20.02 6.88
N PRO A 139 -7.53 -20.99 6.77
CA PRO A 139 -8.49 -20.93 5.69
C PRO A 139 -9.16 -19.56 5.75
N PHE A 140 -9.17 -18.86 4.61
CA PHE A 140 -9.78 -17.54 4.47
C PHE A 140 -11.24 -17.63 4.95
N ASN A 141 -11.48 -17.26 6.21
CA ASN A 141 -12.81 -17.15 6.78
C ASN A 141 -13.02 -15.66 7.05
N PHE A 142 -13.83 -15.02 6.20
CA PHE A 142 -14.01 -13.57 6.10
C PHE A 142 -14.49 -12.90 7.41
N GLY A 143 -14.89 -13.66 8.43
CA GLY A 143 -15.54 -13.13 9.63
C GLY A 143 -14.65 -12.53 10.72
N ASN A 144 -13.31 -12.61 10.66
CA ASN A 144 -12.48 -12.33 11.87
C ASN A 144 -11.22 -11.46 11.69
N ILE A 145 -11.16 -10.64 10.65
CA ILE A 145 -10.04 -9.70 10.44
C ILE A 145 -10.06 -8.48 11.37
N ALA A 146 -11.11 -8.30 12.17
CA ALA A 146 -11.23 -7.16 13.09
C ALA A 146 -10.32 -7.25 14.33
N GLN A 147 -9.73 -8.42 14.64
CA GLN A 147 -9.00 -8.64 15.91
C GLN A 147 -7.49 -8.85 15.78
N ALA A 148 -6.93 -8.92 14.57
CA ALA A 148 -5.49 -9.21 14.42
C ALA A 148 -4.58 -7.98 14.59
N PHE A 149 -5.12 -6.76 14.63
CA PHE A 149 -4.32 -5.52 14.64
C PHE A 149 -4.97 -4.34 15.40
N THR A 150 -5.77 -4.61 16.44
CA THR A 150 -6.10 -3.60 17.46
C THR A 150 -5.03 -3.54 18.53
#